data_AF-A0A6N7CHS1-F1
#
_entry.id   AF-A0A6N7CHS1-F1
#
_cell.length_a   1.000
_cell.length_b   1.000
_cell.length_c   1.000
_cell.angle_alpha   90.00
_cell.angle_beta   90.00
_cell.angle_gamma   90.00
#
_symmetry.space_group_name_H-M   'P 1'
#
loop_
_entity.id
_entity.type
_entity.pdbx_description
1 polymer ?
#
loop_
_entity_poly.entity_id
_entity_poly.type
_entity_poly.pdbx_seq_one_letter_code
_entity_poly.pdbx_strand_id
1 'polypeptide(L)'
;MLGLLAEALDTSISVLVPIPAGKLRMSDLRVRAALNQRNAAAQLGIGATTLAEIENGAKPVRDDLVPKIAELYGVDKRIVAEAWKRGCEQRETRAKNL
;
A
#
# COMPACT_ATOMS: atom_id res chain seq x y z
N MET A 1 -4.06 -8.35 13.38
CA MET A 1 -4.83 -9.60 13.15
C MET A 1 -4.15 -10.48 12.10
N LEU A 2 -3.90 -10.00 10.87
CA LEU A 2 -3.22 -10.81 9.84
C LEU A 2 -1.79 -11.25 10.20
N GLY A 3 -1.00 -10.40 10.87
CA GLY A 3 0.33 -10.79 11.35
C GLY A 3 0.31 -11.98 12.32
N LEU A 4 -0.60 -11.94 13.31
CA LEU A 4 -0.80 -13.04 14.26
C LEU A 4 -1.24 -14.33 13.56
N LEU A 5 -2.07 -14.22 12.51
CA LEU A 5 -2.53 -15.38 11.73
C LEU A 5 -1.39 -15.99 10.90
N ALA A 6 -0.53 -15.17 10.31
CA ALA A 6 0.61 -15.63 9.53
C ALA A 6 1.64 -16.34 10.41
N GLU A 7 1.92 -15.78 11.59
CA GLU A 7 2.79 -16.40 12.60
C GLU A 7 2.22 -17.74 13.09
N ALA A 8 0.93 -17.80 13.42
CA ALA A 8 0.27 -19.03 13.85
C ALA A 8 0.27 -20.14 12.79
N LEU A 9 0.34 -19.78 11.50
CA LEU A 9 0.33 -20.70 10.37
C LEU A 9 1.73 -20.96 9.79
N ASP A 10 2.79 -20.44 10.42
CA ASP A 10 4.17 -20.47 9.93
C ASP A 10 4.27 -20.11 8.44
N THR A 11 3.61 -19.02 8.06
CA THR A 11 3.51 -18.58 6.67
C THR A 11 3.71 -17.08 6.53
N SER A 12 3.85 -16.61 5.29
CA SER A 12 3.96 -15.18 4.99
C SER A 12 2.58 -14.58 4.69
N ILE A 13 2.37 -13.30 5.00
CA ILE A 13 1.09 -12.62 4.74
C ILE A 13 0.77 -12.58 3.24
N SER A 14 1.78 -12.60 2.36
CA SER A 14 1.57 -12.69 0.91
C SER A 14 0.91 -14.00 0.46
N VAL A 15 1.11 -15.11 1.20
CA VAL A 15 0.41 -16.38 0.97
C VAL A 15 -1.05 -16.28 1.40
N LEU A 16 -1.32 -15.56 2.50
CA LEU A 16 -2.69 -15.32 2.99
C LEU A 16 -3.47 -14.31 2.14
N VAL A 17 -2.76 -13.43 1.41
CA VAL A 17 -3.34 -12.40 0.53
C VAL A 17 -2.80 -12.56 -0.90
N PRO A 18 -3.26 -13.59 -1.64
CA PRO A 18 -2.79 -13.87 -2.99
C PRO A 18 -3.40 -12.88 -3.99
N ILE A 19 -2.72 -11.75 -4.14
CA ILE A 19 -3.00 -10.74 -5.17
C ILE A 19 -1.86 -10.83 -6.20
N PRO A 20 -2.18 -11.05 -7.50
CA PRO A 20 -1.18 -11.03 -8.56
C PRO A 20 -0.39 -9.73 -8.54
N ALA A 21 0.92 -9.79 -8.76
CA ALA A 21 1.80 -8.61 -8.67
C ALA A 21 1.30 -7.43 -9.51
N GLY A 22 0.78 -7.69 -10.71
CA GLY A 22 0.22 -6.68 -11.60
C GLY A 22 -1.09 -6.03 -11.14
N LYS A 23 -1.70 -6.51 -10.04
CA LYS A 23 -2.94 -5.98 -9.46
C LYS A 23 -2.75 -5.35 -8.08
N LEU A 24 -1.52 -5.35 -7.55
CA LEU A 24 -1.23 -4.80 -6.22
C LEU A 24 -1.40 -3.29 -6.21
N ARG A 25 -2.16 -2.82 -5.20
CA ARG A 25 -2.32 -1.41 -4.86
C ARG A 25 -1.57 -1.09 -3.58
N MET A 26 -1.38 0.21 -3.32
CA MET A 26 -0.69 0.70 -2.12
C MET A 26 -1.31 0.18 -0.82
N SER A 27 -2.64 0.11 -0.75
CA SER A 27 -3.35 -0.45 0.41
C SER A 27 -3.09 -1.95 0.59
N ASP A 28 -2.90 -2.71 -0.49
CA ASP A 28 -2.58 -4.13 -0.43
C ASP A 28 -1.15 -4.35 0.09
N LEU A 29 -0.19 -3.51 -0.34
CA LEU A 29 1.17 -3.50 0.19
C LEU A 29 1.17 -3.26 1.71
N ARG A 30 0.38 -2.27 2.18
CA ARG A 30 0.22 -1.98 3.60
C ARG A 30 -0.36 -3.17 4.38
N VAL A 31 -1.39 -3.81 3.83
CA VAL A 31 -2.01 -4.98 4.47
C VAL A 31 -1.04 -6.16 4.55
N ARG A 32 -0.22 -6.36 3.51
CA ARG A 32 0.86 -7.36 3.50
C ARG A 32 1.95 -7.08 4.54
N ALA A 33 2.15 -5.81 4.90
CA ALA A 33 2.99 -5.41 6.02
C ALA A 33 2.30 -5.52 7.40
N ALA A 34 1.10 -6.11 7.47
CA ALA A 34 0.27 -6.21 8.68
C ALA A 34 -0.16 -4.86 9.30
N LEU A 35 -0.11 -3.77 8.53
CA LEU A 35 -0.38 -2.43 9.04
C LEU A 35 -1.83 -2.01 8.73
N ASN A 36 -2.50 -1.43 9.73
CA ASN A 36 -3.67 -0.60 9.47
C ASN A 36 -3.23 0.79 8.99
N GLN A 37 -4.15 1.55 8.38
CA GLN A 37 -3.84 2.85 7.79
C GLN A 37 -3.34 3.88 8.83
N ARG A 38 -3.91 3.88 10.03
CA ARG A 38 -3.51 4.79 11.11
C ARG A 38 -2.07 4.53 11.56
N ASN A 39 -1.71 3.27 11.75
CA ASN A 39 -0.37 2.86 12.18
C ASN A 39 0.67 3.14 11.08
N ALA A 40 0.34 2.85 9.82
CA ALA A 40 1.23 3.18 8.70
C ALA A 40 1.45 4.69 8.58
N ALA A 41 0.39 5.50 8.67
CA ALA A 41 0.50 6.95 8.62
C ALA A 41 1.37 7.50 9.77
N ALA A 42 1.18 6.98 10.99
CA ALA A 42 1.96 7.37 12.15
C ALA A 42 3.46 7.04 11.96
N GLN A 43 3.79 5.83 11.48
CA GLN A 43 5.18 5.42 11.23
C GLN A 43 5.83 6.20 10.08
N LEU A 44 5.04 6.62 9.09
CA LEU A 44 5.51 7.48 7.99
C LEU A 44 5.60 8.96 8.39
N GLY A 45 5.10 9.35 9.56
CA GLY A 45 5.06 10.74 10.02
C GLY A 45 4.11 11.62 9.21
N ILE A 46 3.01 11.07 8.69
CA ILE A 46 2.02 11.79 7.88
C ILE A 46 0.60 11.62 8.45
N GLY A 47 -0.34 12.48 8.01
CA GLY A 47 -1.75 12.33 8.37
C GLY A 47 -2.41 11.11 7.73
N ALA A 48 -3.34 10.46 8.43
CA ALA A 48 -4.07 9.30 7.92
C ALA A 48 -4.85 9.60 6.64
N THR A 49 -5.49 10.78 6.56
CA THR A 49 -6.16 11.26 5.34
C THR A 49 -5.18 11.43 4.18
N THR A 50 -3.98 11.97 4.45
CA THR A 50 -2.94 12.09 3.43
C THR A 50 -2.50 10.73 2.91
N LEU A 51 -2.33 9.73 3.79
CA LEU A 51 -2.04 8.37 3.37
C LEU A 51 -3.19 7.79 2.53
N ALA A 52 -4.46 8.01 2.91
CA ALA A 52 -5.61 7.53 2.15
C ALA A 52 -5.70 8.15 0.75
N GLU A 53 -5.42 9.44 0.60
CA GLU A 53 -5.38 10.11 -0.71
C GLU A 53 -4.23 9.58 -1.58
N ILE A 54 -3.08 9.32 -0.98
CA ILE A 54 -1.95 8.68 -1.66
C ILE A 54 -2.31 7.25 -2.10
N GLU A 55 -2.88 6.44 -1.20
CA GLU A 55 -3.22 5.04 -1.48
C GLU A 55 -4.25 4.91 -2.61
N ASN A 56 -5.16 5.87 -2.73
CA ASN A 56 -6.18 5.92 -3.78
C ASN A 56 -5.72 6.66 -5.05
N GLY A 57 -4.46 7.07 -5.14
CA GLY A 57 -3.91 7.79 -6.30
C GLY A 57 -4.47 9.20 -6.51
N ALA A 58 -5.14 9.77 -5.50
CA ALA A 58 -5.65 11.15 -5.54
C ALA A 58 -4.56 12.18 -5.25
N LYS A 59 -3.52 11.78 -4.51
CA LYS A 59 -2.35 12.61 -4.19
C LYS A 59 -1.07 11.90 -4.63
N PRO A 60 -0.09 12.63 -5.21
CA PRO A 60 1.21 12.05 -5.52
C PRO A 60 1.99 11.63 -4.28
N VAL A 61 2.73 10.53 -4.41
CA VAL A 61 3.75 10.15 -3.42
C VAL A 61 4.94 11.09 -3.62
N ARG A 62 5.37 11.77 -2.56
CA ARG A 62 6.58 12.61 -2.62
C ARG A 62 7.82 11.72 -2.71
N ASP A 63 8.86 12.19 -3.40
CA ASP A 63 10.11 11.42 -3.60
C ASP A 63 10.79 11.04 -2.28
N ASP A 64 10.72 11.89 -1.26
CA ASP A 64 11.27 11.62 0.07
C ASP A 64 10.48 10.57 0.86
N LEU A 65 9.23 10.31 0.47
CA LEU A 65 8.33 9.38 1.13
C LEU A 65 8.39 7.98 0.50
N VAL A 66 8.72 7.87 -0.79
CA VAL A 66 8.92 6.59 -1.49
C VAL A 66 9.87 5.64 -0.76
N PRO A 67 11.10 6.04 -0.35
CA PRO A 67 12.00 5.13 0.37
C PRO A 67 11.43 4.69 1.73
N LYS A 68 10.74 5.59 2.45
CA LYS A 68 10.13 5.28 3.76
C LYS A 68 8.98 4.28 3.62
N ILE A 69 8.16 4.42 2.57
CA ILE A 69 7.08 3.48 2.28
C ILE A 69 7.64 2.11 1.88
N ALA A 70 8.67 2.10 1.02
CA ALA A 70 9.32 0.88 0.57
C ALA A 70 9.87 0.07 1.76
N GLU A 71 10.60 0.74 2.66
CA GLU A 71 11.12 0.16 3.90
C GLU A 71 9.99 -0.35 4.80
N LEU A 72 9.01 0.51 5.12
CA LEU A 72 7.91 0.16 6.01
C LEU A 72 7.07 -1.01 5.50
N TYR A 73 6.88 -1.11 4.18
CA TYR A 73 6.07 -2.16 3.57
C TYR A 73 6.88 -3.39 3.16
N GLY A 74 8.21 -3.38 3.35
CA GLY A 74 9.09 -4.50 3.01
C GLY A 74 9.14 -4.81 1.51
N VAL A 75 9.11 -3.78 0.65
CA VAL A 75 9.11 -3.92 -0.81
C VAL A 75 10.11 -2.98 -1.47
N ASP A 76 10.43 -3.24 -2.74
CA ASP A 76 11.27 -2.34 -3.54
C ASP A 76 10.54 -1.02 -3.88
N LYS A 77 11.28 0.08 -3.99
CA LYS A 77 10.76 1.41 -4.37
C LYS A 77 9.99 1.40 -5.69
N ARG A 78 10.42 0.57 -6.65
CA ARG A 78 9.71 0.37 -7.93
C ARG A 78 8.30 -0.17 -7.71
N ILE A 79 8.12 -1.11 -6.78
CA ILE A 79 6.81 -1.71 -6.48
C ILE A 79 5.86 -0.65 -5.89
N VAL A 80 6.39 0.25 -5.04
CA VAL A 80 5.63 1.40 -4.52
C VAL A 80 5.14 2.30 -5.66
N ALA A 81 6.05 2.68 -6.57
CA ALA A 81 5.72 3.55 -7.70
C ALA A 81 4.69 2.90 -8.65
N GLU A 82 4.86 1.62 -8.99
CA GLU A 82 3.93 0.87 -9.82
C GLU A 82 2.55 0.73 -9.15
N ALA A 83 2.50 0.42 -7.85
CA ALA A 83 1.25 0.29 -7.12
C ALA A 83 0.49 1.62 -7.01
N TRP A 84 1.21 2.74 -6.83
CA TRP A 84 0.62 4.07 -6.85
C TRP A 84 0.05 4.42 -8.24
N LYS A 85 0.83 4.18 -9.32
CA LYS A 85 0.40 4.43 -10.70
C LYS A 85 -0.92 3.71 -11.03
N ARG A 86 -1.05 2.44 -10.64
CA ARG A 86 -2.29 1.67 -10.80
C ARG A 86 -3.48 2.31 -10.06
N GLY A 87 -3.25 2.89 -8.89
CA GLY A 87 -4.27 3.64 -8.14
C GLY A 87 -4.77 4.87 -8.90
N CYS A 88 -3.85 5.63 -9.52
CA CYS A 88 -4.21 6.76 -10.37
C CYS A 88 -5.05 6.33 -11.59
N GLU A 89 -4.59 5.31 -12.32
CA GLU A 89 -5.29 4.77 -13.48
C GLU A 89 -6.72 4.33 -13.12
N GLN A 90 -6.89 3.63 -11.99
CA GLN A 90 -8.21 3.20 -11.52
C GLN A 90 -9.13 4.38 -11.18
N ARG A 91 -8.59 5.43 -10.56
CA ARG A 91 -9.34 6.65 -10.26
C ARG A 91 -9.80 7.35 -11.55
N GLU A 92 -8.93 7.45 -12.54
CA GLU A 92 -9.25 8.02 -13.85
C GLU A 92 -10.33 7.21 -14.58
N THR A 93 -10.23 5.87 -14.61
CA THR A 93 -11.27 5.02 -15.21
C THR A 93 -12.62 5.22 -14.51
N ARG A 94 -12.63 5.33 -13.18
CA ARG A 94 -13.86 5.58 -12.42
C ARG A 94 -14.45 6.95 -12.72
N ALA A 95 -13.62 7.98 -12.86
CA ALA A 95 -14.07 9.33 -13.20
C ALA A 95 -14.64 9.43 -14.62
N LYS A 96 -14.11 8.65 -15.58
CA LYS A 96 -14.60 8.61 -16.97
C LYS A 96 -15.92 7.85 -17.15
N ASN A 97 -16.29 7.02 -16.18
CA ASN A 97 -17.50 6.19 -16.21
C ASN A 97 -18.64 6.77 -15.32
N LEU A 98 -18.49 8.00 -14.82
CA LEU A 98 -19.47 8.78 -14.07
C LEU A 98 -20.13 9.80 -15.00
#